data_AF-A0A378B291-F1
#
_entry.id   AF-A0A378B291-F1
#
_cell.length_a   1.000
_cell.length_b   1.000
_cell.length_c   1.000
_cell.angle_alpha   90.00
_cell.angle_beta   90.00
_cell.angle_gamma   90.00
#
_symmetry.space_group_name_H-M   'P 1'
#
loop_
_entity.id
_entity.type
_entity.pdbx_description
1 polymer ?
#
loop_
_entity_poly.entity_id
_entity_poly.type
_entity_poly.pdbx_seq_one_letter_code
_entity_poly.pdbx_strand_id
1 'polypeptide(L)'
;MAVNGNLSAGISSLLLEAAVAGCGIAMLPELEARGAIASGTLEVVLPEWTPKALSVYGIYLSRDYQPDGLPLFLDALQRRLGEETGHG
;
A
#
# COMPACT_ATOMS: atom_id res chain seq x y z
N MET A 1 -12.88 -9.36 -0.54
CA MET A 1 -13.36 -10.55 -1.26
C MET A 1 -12.16 -11.23 -1.88
N ALA A 2 -12.00 -12.55 -1.68
CA ALA A 2 -10.97 -13.31 -2.38
C ALA A 2 -11.36 -13.39 -3.87
N VAL A 3 -10.43 -13.03 -4.75
CA VAL A 3 -10.60 -13.18 -6.20
C VAL A 3 -10.37 -14.65 -6.55
N ASN A 4 -11.22 -15.22 -7.40
CA ASN A 4 -11.03 -16.59 -7.87
C ASN A 4 -9.94 -16.60 -8.96
N GLY A 5 -8.68 -16.70 -8.53
CA GLY A 5 -7.49 -16.79 -9.37
C GLY A 5 -6.57 -17.92 -8.91
N ASN A 6 -5.45 -18.13 -9.61
CA ASN A 6 -4.50 -19.23 -9.33
C ASN A 6 -3.85 -19.16 -7.93
N LEU A 7 -3.89 -17.98 -7.28
CA LEU A 7 -3.38 -17.76 -5.94
C LEU A 7 -4.22 -16.69 -5.22
N SER A 8 -4.57 -16.91 -3.95
CA SER A 8 -5.25 -15.92 -3.10
C SER A 8 -4.50 -15.78 -1.78
N ALA A 9 -4.05 -14.58 -1.45
CA ALA A 9 -3.38 -14.28 -0.19
C ALA A 9 -3.84 -12.93 0.38
N GLY A 10 -3.88 -12.83 1.70
CA GLY A 10 -4.17 -11.57 2.42
C GLY A 10 -2.92 -10.75 2.76
N ILE A 11 -1.75 -11.19 2.31
CA ILE A 11 -0.45 -10.57 2.58
C ILE A 11 0.11 -10.08 1.26
N SER A 12 0.28 -8.77 1.12
CA SER A 12 0.72 -8.09 -0.10
C SER A 12 2.12 -8.52 -0.54
N SER A 13 3.05 -8.74 0.39
CA SER A 13 4.40 -9.20 0.07
C SER A 13 4.44 -10.57 -0.62
N LEU A 14 3.55 -11.50 -0.23
CA LEU A 14 3.45 -12.82 -0.86
C LEU A 14 2.85 -12.71 -2.27
N LEU A 15 1.89 -11.80 -2.46
CA LEU A 15 1.34 -11.50 -3.79
C LEU A 15 2.38 -10.84 -4.70
N LEU A 16 3.25 -9.98 -4.16
CA LEU A 16 4.35 -9.37 -4.89
C LEU A 16 5.33 -10.42 -5.41
N GLU A 17 5.80 -11.32 -4.54
CA GLU A 17 6.70 -12.41 -4.94
C GLU A 17 6.06 -13.32 -6.00
N ALA A 18 4.77 -13.65 -5.84
CA ALA A 18 4.05 -14.45 -6.83
C ALA A 18 3.92 -13.74 -8.19
N ALA A 19 3.66 -12.43 -8.20
CA ALA A 19 3.60 -11.65 -9.43
C ALA A 19 4.96 -11.58 -10.12
N VAL A 20 6.04 -11.32 -9.37
CA VAL A 20 7.43 -11.33 -9.87
C VAL A 20 7.82 -12.71 -10.41
N ALA A 21 7.34 -13.79 -9.79
CA ALA A 21 7.55 -15.16 -10.25
C ALA A 21 6.71 -15.55 -11.48
N GLY A 22 5.90 -14.63 -12.02
CA GLY A 22 5.06 -14.88 -13.19
C GLY A 22 3.79 -15.71 -12.90
N CYS A 23 3.35 -15.80 -11.64
CA CYS A 23 2.15 -16.54 -11.27
C CYS A 23 0.83 -15.82 -11.61
N GLY A 24 0.89 -14.61 -12.19
CA GLY A 24 -0.28 -13.85 -12.66
C GLY A 24 -0.17 -12.35 -12.38
N ILE A 25 -1.33 -11.69 -12.30
CA ILE A 25 -1.47 -10.26 -11.99
C ILE A 25 -1.92 -10.12 -10.54
N ALA A 26 -1.33 -9.18 -9.80
CA ALA A 26 -1.70 -8.87 -8.42
C ALA A 26 -2.04 -7.38 -8.24
N MET A 27 -2.97 -7.09 -7.34
CA MET A 27 -3.24 -5.73 -6.88
C MET A 27 -2.44 -5.49 -5.59
N LEU A 28 -1.50 -4.54 -5.65
CA LEU A 28 -0.50 -4.31 -4.61
C LEU A 28 -0.51 -2.84 -4.18
N PRO A 29 -0.15 -2.53 -2.91
CA PRO A 29 0.18 -1.17 -2.53
C PRO A 29 1.33 -0.64 -3.39
N GLU A 30 1.19 0.59 -3.90
CA GLU A 30 2.17 1.19 -4.80
C GLU A 30 3.59 1.19 -4.20
N LEU A 31 3.70 1.51 -2.91
CA LEU A 31 4.97 1.56 -2.19
C LEU A 31 5.74 0.22 -2.25
N GLU A 32 5.04 -0.90 -2.16
CA GLU A 32 5.65 -2.23 -2.24
C GLU A 32 6.05 -2.58 -3.68
N ALA A 33 5.20 -2.24 -4.66
CA ALA A 33 5.44 -2.56 -6.06
C ALA A 33 6.51 -1.66 -6.72
N ARG A 34 6.73 -0.45 -6.19
CA ARG A 34 7.62 0.57 -6.78
C ARG A 34 9.01 0.05 -7.13
N GLY A 35 9.64 -0.72 -6.23
CA GLY A 35 10.98 -1.28 -6.48
C GLY A 35 11.00 -2.33 -7.60
N ALA A 36 9.96 -3.17 -7.66
CA ALA A 36 9.83 -4.19 -8.70
C ALA A 36 9.49 -3.58 -10.07
N ILE A 37 8.68 -2.53 -10.10
CA ILE A 37 8.38 -1.77 -11.32
C ILE A 37 9.64 -1.05 -11.83
N ALA A 38 10.36 -0.35 -10.93
CA ALA A 38 11.59 0.36 -11.29
C ALA A 38 12.71 -0.56 -11.81
N SER A 39 12.74 -1.82 -11.35
CA SER A 39 13.68 -2.83 -11.84
C SER A 39 13.22 -3.55 -13.11
N GLY A 40 12.01 -3.28 -13.60
CA GLY A 40 11.43 -3.95 -14.76
C GLY A 40 11.00 -5.40 -14.50
N THR A 41 10.94 -5.82 -13.24
CA THR A 41 10.46 -7.17 -12.85
C THR A 41 8.94 -7.22 -12.71
N LEU A 42 8.28 -6.06 -12.65
CA LEU A 42 6.83 -5.89 -12.75
C LEU A 42 6.47 -4.76 -13.72
N GLU A 43 5.28 -4.87 -14.31
CA GLU A 43 4.70 -3.87 -15.21
C GLU A 43 3.25 -3.57 -14.80
N VAL A 44 2.82 -2.32 -14.98
CA VAL A 44 1.45 -1.88 -14.72
C VAL A 44 0.56 -2.21 -15.92
N VAL A 45 -0.42 -3.09 -15.73
CA VAL A 45 -1.24 -3.64 -16.82
C VAL A 45 -2.60 -2.96 -17.03
N LEU A 46 -3.05 -2.14 -16.08
CA LEU A 46 -4.34 -1.44 -16.11
C LEU A 46 -4.20 0.00 -15.57
N PRO A 47 -3.45 0.88 -16.24
CA PRO A 47 -3.15 2.22 -15.73
C PRO A 47 -4.40 3.10 -15.57
N GLU A 48 -5.42 2.89 -16.40
CA GLU A 48 -6.68 3.66 -16.37
C GLU A 48 -7.67 3.19 -15.30
N TRP A 49 -7.38 2.09 -14.60
CA TRP A 49 -8.27 1.53 -13.60
C TRP A 49 -7.81 1.90 -12.19
N THR A 50 -8.61 2.71 -11.49
CA THR A 50 -8.34 3.10 -10.11
C THR A 50 -8.98 2.10 -9.12
N PRO A 51 -8.19 1.40 -8.29
CA PRO A 51 -8.73 0.58 -7.22
C PRO A 51 -9.52 1.42 -6.22
N LYS A 52 -10.49 0.81 -5.53
CA LYS A 52 -11.22 1.51 -4.46
C LYS A 52 -10.24 1.92 -3.36
N ALA A 53 -10.24 3.21 -3.02
CA ALA A 53 -9.40 3.74 -1.96
C ALA A 53 -9.66 3.02 -0.62
N LEU A 54 -8.57 2.60 0.04
CA LEU A 54 -8.58 2.06 1.39
C LEU A 54 -8.10 3.13 2.35
N SER A 55 -8.92 3.49 3.33
CA SER A 55 -8.55 4.47 4.35
C SER A 55 -7.59 3.85 5.37
N VAL A 56 -6.49 4.54 5.64
CA VAL A 56 -5.53 4.20 6.72
C VAL A 56 -5.88 5.00 7.97
N TYR A 57 -5.94 4.34 9.13
CA TYR A 57 -6.31 4.96 10.40
C TYR A 57 -5.19 4.82 11.43
N GLY A 58 -4.82 5.92 12.10
CA GLY A 58 -3.94 5.90 13.26
C GLY A 58 -4.74 5.72 14.54
N ILE A 59 -4.47 4.65 15.29
CA ILE A 59 -5.15 4.35 16.57
C ILE A 59 -4.19 4.67 17.72
N TYR A 60 -4.62 5.51 18.66
CA TYR A 60 -3.87 5.87 19.86
C TYR A 60 -4.79 6.06 21.07
N LEU A 61 -4.24 5.94 22.28
CA LEU A 61 -4.97 6.08 23.54
C LEU A 61 -5.37 7.55 23.78
N SER A 62 -6.54 7.77 24.38
CA SER A 62 -7.13 9.10 24.55
C SER A 62 -6.49 9.92 25.69
N ARG A 63 -6.22 11.20 25.38
CA ARG A 63 -6.15 12.46 26.18
C ARG A 63 -5.45 12.52 27.54
N ASP A 64 -5.58 11.52 28.41
CA ASP A 64 -5.13 11.63 29.80
C ASP A 64 -3.59 11.65 29.91
N TYR A 65 -2.91 11.13 28.90
CA TYR A 65 -1.45 11.14 28.75
C TYR A 65 -1.11 11.26 27.26
N GLN A 66 -1.28 12.46 26.68
CA GLN A 66 -0.81 12.71 25.32
C GLN A 66 0.61 13.28 25.40
N PRO A 67 1.66 12.52 25.02
CA PRO A 67 3.01 13.07 24.99
C PRO A 67 3.05 14.25 24.02
N ASP A 68 3.75 15.32 24.36
CA ASP A 68 3.87 16.53 23.53
C ASP A 68 4.40 16.22 22.10
N GLY A 69 5.11 15.10 21.94
CA GLY A 69 5.62 14.63 20.65
C GLY A 69 4.59 13.91 19.77
N LEU A 70 3.42 13.49 20.28
CA LEU A 70 2.45 12.74 19.48
C LEU A 70 1.87 13.58 18.32
N PRO A 71 1.46 14.84 18.50
CA PRO A 71 1.02 15.68 17.38
C PRO A 71 2.10 15.86 16.32
N LEU A 72 3.34 16.09 16.72
CA LEU A 72 4.48 16.22 15.80
C LEU A 72 4.75 14.93 15.03
N PHE A 73 4.63 13.78 15.69
CA PHE A 73 4.76 12.48 15.03
C PHE A 73 3.63 12.21 14.04
N LEU A 74 2.38 12.53 14.41
CA LEU A 74 1.22 12.39 13.51
C LEU A 74 1.35 13.32 12.29
N ASP A 75 1.81 14.55 12.46
CA ASP A 75 2.10 15.47 11.35
C ASP A 75 3.17 14.89 10.41
N ALA A 76 4.27 14.40 10.97
CA ALA A 76 5.34 13.76 10.19
C ALA A 76 4.85 12.53 9.42
N LEU A 77 4.00 11.70 10.05
CA LEU A 77 3.37 10.54 9.40
C LEU A 77 2.42 10.97 8.28
N GLN A 78 1.57 11.98 8.52
CA GLN A 78 0.63 12.49 7.50
C GLN A 78 1.36 13.07 6.31
N ARG A 79 2.46 13.80 6.52
CA ARG A 79 3.28 14.31 5.42
C ARG A 79 3.89 13.17 4.61
N ARG A 80 4.55 12.22 5.28
CA ARG A 80 5.20 11.09 4.61
C ARG A 80 4.22 10.20 3.85
N LEU A 81 3.03 9.96 4.40
CA LEU A 81 2.00 9.12 3.75
C LEU A 81 1.17 9.90 2.72
N GLY A 82 0.95 11.20 2.93
CA GLY A 82 0.18 12.07 2.04
C GLY A 82 0.93 12.48 0.78
N GLU A 83 2.26 12.59 0.85
CA GLU A 83 3.15 12.77 -0.32
C GLU A 83 3.04 11.60 -1.32
N GLU A 84 2.55 10.44 -0.90
CA GLU A 84 2.45 9.22 -1.72
C GLU A 84 1.07 9.02 -2.38
N THR A 85 0.04 9.80 -2.02
CA THR A 85 -1.33 9.63 -2.57
C THR A 85 -1.63 10.59 -3.74
N GLY A 86 -0.62 11.30 -4.23
CA GLY A 86 -0.73 12.23 -5.36
C GLY A 86 -0.71 11.55 -6.73
N HIS A 87 -1.74 10.77 -7.06
CA HIS A 87 -2.14 10.52 -8.45
C HIS A 87 -3.65 10.71 -8.52
N GLY A 88 -4.05 11.89 -8.99
CA GLY A 88 -5.41 12.15 -9.47
C GLY A 88 -5.59 11.65 -10.89
#